data_AF-A0A7S3HZ51-F1
#
_entry.id   AF-A0A7S3HZ51-F1
#
_cell.length_a   1.000
_cell.length_b   1.000
_cell.length_c   1.000
_cell.angle_alpha   90.00
_cell.angle_beta   90.00
_cell.angle_gamma   90.00
#
_symmetry.space_group_name_H-M   'P 1'
#
loop_
_entity.id
_entity.type
_entity.pdbx_description
1 polymer ?
#
loop_
_entity_poly.entity_id
_entity_poly.type
_entity_poly.pdbx_seq_one_letter_code
_entity_poly.pdbx_strand_id
1 'polypeptide(L)'
;MEAGDVRNAEILEVKKSQFNAGKKNHGGAAYNLLNLDYDASNNGQRLQQYDEDCRVRALMRAKNINDKSNGGYNILTGEERKGIQVPSNERYNPITNAGQ
;
A
#
# COMPACT_ATOMS: atom_id res chain seq x y z
N MET A 1 -31.81 -31.63 -14.35
CA MET A 1 -30.94 -30.53 -14.80
C MET A 1 -29.92 -31.17 -15.72
N GLU A 2 -29.87 -30.78 -16.99
CA GLU A 2 -28.98 -31.43 -17.96
C GLU A 2 -27.51 -31.13 -17.62
N ALA A 3 -26.60 -32.06 -17.94
CA ALA A 3 -25.17 -31.92 -17.63
C ALA A 3 -24.52 -30.66 -18.24
N GLY A 4 -25.09 -30.13 -19.33
CA GLY A 4 -24.66 -28.87 -19.94
C GLY A 4 -24.95 -27.63 -19.09
N ASP A 5 -26.06 -27.62 -18.35
CA ASP A 5 -26.47 -26.47 -17.54
C ASP A 5 -25.58 -26.29 -16.30
N VAL A 6 -25.18 -27.42 -15.70
CA VAL A 6 -24.29 -27.43 -14.53
C VAL A 6 -22.93 -26.83 -14.88
N ARG A 7 -22.36 -27.24 -16.01
CA ARG A 7 -21.06 -26.74 -16.50
C ARG A 7 -21.10 -25.23 -16.80
N ASN A 8 -22.20 -24.75 -17.36
CA ASN A 8 -22.36 -23.32 -17.64
C ASN A 8 -22.48 -22.49 -16.36
N ALA A 9 -23.14 -23.02 -15.32
CA ALA A 9 -23.24 -22.37 -14.02
C ALA A 9 -21.87 -22.24 -13.34
N GLU A 10 -21.06 -23.31 -13.34
CA GLU A 10 -19.69 -23.30 -12.80
C GLU A 10 -18.80 -22.28 -13.51
N ILE A 11 -18.84 -22.24 -14.85
CA ILE A 11 -18.08 -21.25 -15.63
C ILE A 11 -18.51 -19.82 -15.26
N LEU A 12 -19.81 -19.60 -15.07
CA LEU A 12 -20.33 -18.29 -14.68
C LEU A 12 -19.89 -17.89 -13.28
N GLU A 13 -19.83 -18.85 -12.35
CA GLU A 13 -19.36 -18.64 -10.98
C GLU A 13 -17.88 -18.25 -10.96
N VAL A 14 -17.03 -18.97 -11.70
CA VAL A 14 -15.60 -18.64 -11.85
C VAL A 14 -15.42 -17.25 -12.46
N LYS A 15 -16.20 -16.91 -13.49
CA LYS A 15 -16.18 -15.57 -14.11
C LYS A 15 -16.56 -14.46 -13.12
N LYS A 16 -17.54 -14.70 -12.26
CA LYS A 16 -17.95 -13.75 -11.22
C LYS A 16 -16.90 -13.60 -10.13
N SER A 17 -16.29 -14.71 -9.69
CA SER A 17 -15.37 -14.71 -8.56
C SER A 17 -13.98 -14.18 -8.92
N GLN A 18 -13.39 -14.60 -10.03
CA GLN A 18 -12.03 -14.20 -10.43
C GLN A 18 -12.01 -12.93 -11.27
N PHE A 19 -12.97 -12.75 -12.17
CA PHE A 19 -12.94 -11.68 -13.17
C PHE A 19 -13.93 -10.56 -12.88
N ASN A 20 -14.63 -10.59 -11.74
CA ASN A 20 -15.69 -9.64 -11.37
C ASN A 20 -16.73 -9.44 -12.49
N ALA A 21 -16.96 -10.45 -13.34
CA ALA A 21 -17.83 -10.33 -14.50
C ALA A 21 -19.26 -9.98 -14.06
N GLY A 22 -19.81 -8.89 -14.58
CA GLY A 22 -21.17 -8.43 -14.28
C GLY A 22 -21.33 -7.64 -12.97
N LYS A 23 -20.24 -7.32 -12.24
CA LYS A 23 -20.32 -6.33 -11.16
C LYS A 23 -20.55 -4.94 -11.75
N LYS A 24 -21.44 -4.17 -11.12
CA LYS A 24 -21.63 -2.75 -11.44
C LYS A 24 -20.35 -1.99 -11.09
N ASN A 25 -19.97 -1.03 -11.93
CA ASN A 25 -18.91 -0.08 -11.59
C ASN A 25 -19.34 0.69 -10.34
N HIS A 26 -18.49 0.68 -9.31
CA HIS A 26 -18.68 1.55 -8.16
C HIS A 26 -18.33 2.98 -8.59
N GLY A 27 -19.30 3.88 -8.61
CA GLY A 27 -19.08 5.29 -8.90
C GLY A 27 -18.47 6.01 -7.70
N GLY A 28 -17.44 6.82 -7.93
CA GLY A 28 -16.75 7.60 -6.90
C GLY A 28 -15.23 7.41 -6.94
N ALA A 29 -14.49 8.49 -6.71
CA ALA A 29 -13.04 8.41 -6.57
C ALA A 29 -12.67 7.96 -5.15
N ALA A 30 -11.70 7.07 -5.02
CA ALA A 30 -11.20 6.60 -3.71
C ALA A 30 -10.45 7.70 -2.93
N TYR A 31 -10.00 8.75 -3.63
CA TYR A 31 -9.36 9.93 -3.06
C TYR A 31 -10.06 11.20 -3.55
N ASN A 32 -10.34 12.12 -2.63
CA ASN A 32 -10.98 13.39 -2.91
C ASN A 32 -9.94 14.52 -2.99
N LEU A 33 -9.71 15.04 -4.19
CA LEU A 33 -8.72 16.11 -4.42
C LEU A 33 -9.10 17.46 -3.80
N LEU A 34 -10.39 17.70 -3.53
CA LEU A 34 -10.85 18.97 -2.96
C LEU A 34 -10.61 19.02 -1.45
N ASN A 35 -10.91 17.91 -0.76
CA ASN A 35 -10.75 17.81 0.69
C ASN A 35 -9.40 17.23 1.11
N LEU A 36 -8.60 16.76 0.14
CA LEU A 36 -7.31 16.09 0.32
C LEU A 36 -7.37 14.84 1.21
N ASP A 37 -8.50 14.14 1.17
CA ASP A 37 -8.79 13.00 2.05
C ASP A 37 -9.26 11.78 1.27
N TYR A 38 -9.04 10.60 1.85
CA TYR A 38 -9.53 9.34 1.32
C TYR A 38 -11.03 9.20 1.59
N ASP A 39 -11.72 8.52 0.68
CA ASP A 39 -13.13 8.20 0.89
C ASP A 39 -13.30 7.17 2.01
N ALA A 40 -14.41 7.24 2.75
CA ALA A 40 -14.70 6.32 3.85
C ALA A 40 -15.07 4.91 3.38
N SER A 41 -15.23 4.71 2.06
CA SER A 41 -15.49 3.40 1.48
C SER A 41 -14.28 2.45 1.60
N ASN A 42 -14.54 1.15 1.45
CA ASN A 42 -13.50 0.13 1.42
C ASN A 42 -12.43 0.39 0.36
N ASN A 43 -12.76 1.08 -0.74
CA ASN A 43 -11.80 1.41 -1.78
C ASN A 43 -10.87 2.55 -1.35
N GLY A 44 -11.39 3.56 -0.66
CA GLY A 44 -10.57 4.63 -0.07
C GLY A 44 -9.62 4.11 1.00
N GLN A 45 -10.12 3.27 1.91
CA GLN A 45 -9.27 2.61 2.93
C GLN A 45 -8.16 1.74 2.29
N ARG A 46 -8.48 0.99 1.24
CA ARG A 46 -7.48 0.18 0.52
C ARG A 46 -6.41 1.05 -0.15
N LEU A 47 -6.81 2.16 -0.76
CA LEU A 47 -5.87 3.10 -1.37
C LEU A 47 -4.98 3.76 -0.31
N GLN A 48 -5.55 4.19 0.81
CA GLN A 48 -4.82 4.75 1.94
C GLN A 48 -3.75 3.78 2.47
N GLN A 49 -4.11 2.51 2.67
CA GLN A 49 -3.17 1.48 3.11
C GLN A 49 -2.05 1.26 2.09
N TYR A 50 -2.38 1.25 0.79
CA TYR A 50 -1.40 1.10 -0.28
C TYR A 50 -0.41 2.27 -0.32
N ASP A 51 -0.89 3.51 -0.17
CA ASP A 51 -0.04 4.69 -0.17
C ASP A 51 0.86 4.74 1.07
N GLU A 52 0.36 4.33 2.24
CA GLU A 52 1.18 4.19 3.45
C GLU A 52 2.28 3.13 3.27
N ASP A 53 1.95 2.00 2.66
CA ASP A 53 2.91 0.96 2.26
C ASP A 53 4.02 1.53 1.34
N CYS A 54 3.62 2.31 0.33
CA CYS A 54 4.54 2.97 -0.59
C CYS A 54 5.43 4.00 0.12
N ARG A 55 4.86 4.78 1.06
CA ARG A 55 5.57 5.75 1.88
C ARG A 55 6.65 5.08 2.73
N VAL A 56 6.30 4.03 3.46
CA VAL A 56 7.25 3.32 4.33
C VAL A 56 8.37 2.68 3.49
N ARG A 57 8.04 2.08 2.35
CA ARG A 57 9.05 1.55 1.42
C ARG A 57 10.01 2.63 0.94
N ALA A 58 9.51 3.80 0.58
CA ALA A 58 10.34 4.92 0.15
C ALA A 58 11.26 5.41 1.28
N LEU A 59 10.76 5.49 2.51
CA LEU A 59 11.54 5.86 3.68
C LEU A 59 12.62 4.83 4.02
N MET A 60 12.33 3.53 3.94
CA MET A 60 13.35 2.47 4.09
C MET A 60 14.46 2.60 3.06
N ARG A 61 14.11 2.87 1.79
CA ARG A 61 15.10 3.10 0.74
C ARG A 61 15.93 4.35 1.03
N ALA A 62 15.30 5.43 1.45
CA ALA A 62 15.98 6.67 1.79
C ALA A 62 16.95 6.44 2.96
N LYS A 63 16.51 5.74 4.01
CA LYS A 63 17.37 5.35 5.15
C LYS A 63 18.58 4.55 4.67
N ASN A 64 18.39 3.53 3.86
CA ASN A 64 19.50 2.73 3.34
C ASN A 64 20.48 3.56 2.49
N ILE A 65 19.99 4.52 1.70
CA ILE A 65 20.84 5.44 0.95
C ILE A 65 21.61 6.35 1.91
N ASN A 66 20.95 6.87 2.94
CA ASN A 66 21.57 7.71 3.95
C ASN A 66 22.68 6.98 4.70
N ASP A 67 22.43 5.75 5.16
CA ASP A 67 23.37 4.94 5.95
C ASP A 67 24.58 4.49 5.12
N LYS A 68 24.38 4.23 3.82
CA LYS A 68 25.46 3.85 2.90
C LYS A 68 26.20 5.04 2.29
N SER A 69 25.67 6.26 2.45
CA SER A 69 26.30 7.46 1.92
C SER A 69 27.45 7.90 2.84
N ASN A 70 28.61 8.20 2.27
CA ASN A 70 29.80 8.63 3.02
C ASN A 70 29.73 10.07 3.58
N GLY A 71 28.53 10.62 3.77
CA GLY A 71 28.31 11.98 4.26
C GLY A 71 27.65 11.94 5.63
N GLY A 72 28.45 11.87 6.69
CA GLY A 72 27.97 11.88 8.08
C GLY A 72 27.57 13.26 8.61
N TYR A 73 27.92 14.33 7.91
CA TYR A 73 27.62 15.72 8.30
C TYR A 73 27.04 16.52 7.14
N ASN A 74 26.31 17.58 7.46
CA ASN A 74 25.82 18.55 6.49
C ASN A 74 26.94 19.52 6.12
N ILE A 75 27.29 19.59 4.84
CA ILE A 75 28.39 20.44 4.35
C ILE A 75 28.12 21.95 4.52
N LEU A 76 26.86 22.36 4.69
CA LEU A 76 26.50 23.78 4.82
C LEU A 76 26.56 24.27 6.27
N THR A 77 26.23 23.40 7.23
CA THR A 77 26.11 23.77 8.65
C THR A 77 27.17 23.13 9.54
N GLY A 78 27.86 22.09 9.07
CA GLY A 78 28.83 21.30 9.84
C GLY A 78 28.19 20.36 10.86
N GLU A 79 26.86 20.35 11.01
CA GLU A 79 26.14 19.49 11.95
C GLU A 79 26.08 18.04 11.48
N GLU A 80 25.99 17.11 12.42
CA GLU A 80 25.76 15.69 12.14
C GLU A 80 24.42 15.49 11.42
N ARG A 81 24.40 14.67 10.37
CA ARG A 81 23.16 14.40 9.64
C ARG A 81 22.25 13.50 10.47
N LYS A 82 21.02 13.95 10.67
CA LYS A 82 19.97 13.16 11.31
C LYS A 82 19.62 11.96 10.43
N GLY A 83 19.56 10.79 11.04
CA GLY A 83 19.07 9.58 10.39
C GLY A 83 17.61 9.71 9.97
N ILE A 84 17.23 8.98 8.92
CA ILE A 84 15.86 8.96 8.42
C ILE A 84 15.03 8.04 9.31
N GLN A 85 14.01 8.62 9.95
CA GLN A 85 13.07 7.88 10.78
C GLN A 85 12.02 7.20 9.90
N VAL A 86 11.93 5.88 10.00
CA VAL A 86 10.97 5.07 9.25
C VAL A 86 9.89 4.59 10.22
N PRO A 87 8.60 4.88 9.97
CA PRO A 87 7.50 4.30 10.73
C PRO A 87 7.52 2.76 10.67
N SER A 88 7.00 2.12 11.72
CA SER A 88 6.78 0.68 11.68
C SER A 88 5.69 0.34 10.66
N ASN A 89 5.89 -0.73 9.91
CA ASN A 89 4.89 -1.28 9.01
C ASN A 89 5.07 -2.80 8.98
N GLU A 90 3.98 -3.54 9.18
CA GLU A 90 3.99 -5.01 9.28
C GLU A 90 4.66 -5.69 8.08
N ARG A 91 4.52 -5.11 6.88
CA ARG A 91 4.99 -5.72 5.64
C ARG A 91 6.46 -5.44 5.35
N TYR A 92 6.95 -4.24 5.67
CA TYR A 92 8.29 -3.80 5.27
C TYR A 92 9.27 -3.63 6.43
N ASN A 93 8.76 -3.39 7.63
CA ASN A 93 9.55 -3.22 8.84
C ASN A 93 8.73 -3.67 10.07
N PRO A 94 8.41 -4.98 10.16
CA PRO A 94 7.70 -5.53 11.31
C PRO A 94 8.56 -5.31 12.56
N ILE A 95 7.93 -4.86 13.66
CA ILE A 95 8.61 -4.83 14.97
C ILE A 95 8.72 -6.29 15.41
N THR A 96 9.82 -6.94 15.05
CA THR A 96 10.05 -8.34 15.41
C THR A 96 10.47 -8.47 16.87
N ASN A 97 11.09 -7.44 17.46
CA ASN A 97 11.45 -7.39 18.87
C ASN A 97 11.43 -5.95 19.40
N ALA A 98 10.38 -5.57 20.14
CA ALA A 98 10.47 -4.47 21.08
C ALA A 98 11.16 -4.99 22.36
N GLY A 99 12.48 -5.14 22.33
CA GLY A 99 13.32 -5.42 23.50
C GLY A 99 13.14 -6.81 24.16
N GLN A 100 13.82 -7.82 23.62
CA GLN A 100 14.36 -8.94 24.42
C GLN A 100 15.87 -8.83 24.48
#